data_AF-A0A925NDN4-F1
#
_entry.id   AF-A0A925NDN4-F1
#
_cell.length_a   1.000
_cell.length_b   1.000
_cell.length_c   1.000
_cell.angle_alpha   90.00
_cell.angle_beta   90.00
_cell.angle_gamma   90.00
#
_symmetry.space_group_name_H-M   'P 1'
#
loop_
_entity.id
_entity.type
_entity.pdbx_description
1 polymer ?
#
loop_
_entity_poly.entity_id
_entity_poly.type
_entity_poly.pdbx_seq_one_letter_code
_entity_poly.pdbx_strand_id
1 'polypeptide(L)'
;MGKAWSTDWLYNCSSGYHENAAHTAQVQAMESVTVGAGTFDALRIHFQTQFTNSNDAGLPNGPSGLATYSQEGSCWWAPTLKRMIKCDIDSNFGATAPASYRQRYAMSMTAVVLP
;
A
#
# COMPACT_ATOMS: atom_id res chain seq x y z
N MET A 1 -19.99 -2.38 -4.47
CA MET A 1 -18.95 -2.39 -5.52
C MET A 1 -18.87 -1.01 -6.15
N GLY A 2 -17.73 -0.61 -6.69
CA GLY A 2 -17.56 0.64 -7.43
C GLY A 2 -17.41 1.91 -6.57
N LYS A 3 -17.43 1.79 -5.23
CA LYS A 3 -17.07 2.90 -4.36
C LYS A 3 -15.58 3.19 -4.51
N ALA A 4 -15.25 4.44 -4.80
CA ALA A 4 -13.89 4.93 -4.95
C ALA A 4 -13.67 6.15 -4.08
N TRP A 5 -12.43 6.35 -3.67
CA TRP A 5 -11.99 7.53 -2.94
C TRP A 5 -10.59 7.91 -3.39
N SER A 6 -10.27 9.19 -3.23
CA SER A 6 -8.93 9.73 -3.41
C SER A 6 -8.56 10.60 -2.22
N THR A 7 -7.28 10.65 -1.92
CA THR A 7 -6.73 11.50 -0.87
C THR A 7 -5.29 11.82 -1.21
N ASP A 8 -4.87 13.03 -0.83
CA ASP A 8 -3.48 13.43 -0.92
C ASP A 8 -2.95 13.69 0.49
N TRP A 9 -1.68 13.35 0.75
CA TRP A 9 -1.01 13.69 2.00
C TRP A 9 0.41 14.18 1.78
N LEU A 10 0.86 14.99 2.74
CA LEU A 10 2.24 15.40 2.89
C LEU A 10 2.79 14.66 4.09
N TYR A 11 3.87 13.93 3.90
CA TYR A 11 4.60 13.28 4.98
C TYR A 11 5.90 14.02 5.22
N ASN A 12 6.15 14.37 6.48
CA ASN A 12 7.39 14.99 6.94
C ASN A 12 7.72 14.40 8.32
N CYS A 13 8.97 14.00 8.55
CA CYS A 13 9.42 13.52 9.86
C CYS A 13 10.53 14.41 10.44
N SER A 14 10.76 14.28 11.75
CA SER A 14 11.73 15.12 12.48
C SER A 14 13.18 14.95 12.03
N SER A 15 13.53 13.84 11.37
CA SER A 15 14.85 13.63 10.78
C SER A 15 15.01 14.27 9.40
N GLY A 16 14.04 15.07 8.96
CA GLY A 16 14.09 15.82 7.69
C GLY A 16 13.62 15.06 6.46
N TYR A 17 13.17 13.80 6.60
CA TYR A 17 12.58 13.07 5.48
C TYR A 17 11.23 13.69 5.10
N HIS A 18 10.96 13.80 3.80
CA HIS A 18 9.68 14.27 3.30
C HIS A 18 9.26 13.59 1.99
N GLU A 19 7.96 13.57 1.73
CA GLU A 19 7.34 13.19 0.47
C GLU A 19 5.90 13.70 0.38
N ASN A 20 5.39 13.78 -0.85
CA ASN A 20 3.99 14.02 -1.15
C ASN A 20 3.41 12.74 -1.75
N ALA A 21 2.19 12.40 -1.39
CA ALA A 21 1.51 11.23 -1.93
C ALA A 21 0.13 11.59 -2.46
N ALA A 22 -0.19 11.09 -3.64
CA ALA A 22 -1.52 11.10 -4.22
C ALA A 22 -2.05 9.67 -4.29
N HIS A 23 -3.16 9.39 -3.62
CA HIS A 23 -3.69 8.05 -3.46
C HIS A 23 -5.10 7.92 -4.01
N THR A 24 -5.35 6.82 -4.68
CA THR A 24 -6.67 6.41 -5.13
C THR A 24 -6.93 4.98 -4.70
N ALA A 25 -8.19 4.67 -4.38
CA ALA A 25 -8.60 3.31 -4.07
C ALA A 25 -10.05 3.07 -4.50
N GLN A 26 -10.35 1.81 -4.85
CA GLN A 26 -11.64 1.39 -5.35
C GLN A 26 -11.98 -0.03 -4.89
N VAL A 27 -13.22 -0.21 -4.43
CA VAL A 27 -13.77 -1.55 -4.17
C VAL A 27 -14.13 -2.20 -5.52
N GLN A 28 -13.35 -3.21 -5.92
CA GLN A 28 -13.50 -3.92 -7.19
C GLN A 28 -14.45 -5.11 -7.10
N ALA A 29 -14.35 -5.90 -6.04
CA ALA A 29 -15.08 -7.16 -5.89
C ALA A 29 -15.42 -7.47 -4.41
N MET A 30 -16.42 -8.33 -4.21
CA MET A 30 -16.60 -9.10 -2.98
C MET A 30 -16.27 -10.54 -3.32
N GLU A 31 -15.33 -11.16 -2.63
CA GLU A 31 -14.87 -12.52 -2.94
C GLU A 31 -14.52 -13.29 -1.66
N SER A 32 -14.60 -14.62 -1.76
CA SER A 32 -14.21 -15.51 -0.67
C SER A 32 -12.69 -15.68 -0.65
N VAL A 33 -12.05 -15.34 0.46
CA VAL A 33 -10.59 -15.33 0.60
C VAL A 33 -10.17 -16.23 1.74
N THR A 34 -9.34 -17.22 1.42
CA THR A 34 -8.70 -18.10 2.41
C THR A 34 -7.34 -17.54 2.81
N VAL A 35 -7.15 -17.41 4.12
CA VAL A 35 -5.89 -17.05 4.79
C VAL A 35 -5.60 -18.05 5.90
N GLY A 36 -4.44 -17.97 6.55
CA GLY A 36 -4.09 -18.89 7.64
C GLY A 36 -5.12 -18.88 8.80
N ALA A 37 -5.79 -17.75 9.00
CA ALA A 37 -6.82 -17.59 10.02
C ALA A 37 -8.20 -18.16 9.66
N GLY A 38 -8.41 -18.65 8.42
CA GLY A 38 -9.69 -19.17 7.93
C GLY A 38 -10.11 -18.59 6.57
N THR A 39 -11.37 -18.82 6.20
CA THR A 39 -11.96 -18.28 4.96
C THR A 39 -13.00 -17.22 5.30
N PHE A 40 -12.94 -16.09 4.62
CA PHE A 40 -13.80 -14.93 4.86
C PHE A 40 -14.29 -14.33 3.55
N ASP A 41 -15.52 -13.84 3.52
CA ASP A 41 -15.96 -12.96 2.46
C ASP A 41 -15.35 -11.57 2.67
N ALA A 42 -14.59 -11.10 1.69
CA ALA A 42 -13.83 -9.87 1.78
C ALA A 42 -14.02 -8.98 0.55
N LEU A 43 -14.00 -7.67 0.80
CA LEU A 43 -13.97 -6.65 -0.24
C LEU A 43 -12.55 -6.55 -0.77
N ARG A 44 -12.34 -6.85 -2.06
CA ARG A 44 -11.09 -6.55 -2.74
C ARG A 44 -11.05 -5.07 -3.09
N ILE A 45 -10.12 -4.36 -2.47
CA ILE A 45 -9.88 -2.94 -2.67
C ILE A 45 -8.57 -2.81 -3.43
N HIS A 46 -8.65 -2.38 -4.68
CA HIS A 46 -7.46 -1.99 -5.44
C HIS A 46 -7.11 -0.56 -5.08
N PHE A 47 -5.81 -0.25 -5.04
CA PHE A 47 -5.34 1.08 -4.79
C PHE A 47 -4.05 1.37 -5.56
N GLN A 48 -3.81 2.65 -5.79
CA GLN A 48 -2.59 3.18 -6.36
C GLN A 48 -2.18 4.43 -5.57
N THR A 49 -0.90 4.52 -5.22
CA THR A 49 -0.29 5.69 -4.60
C THR A 49 0.86 6.17 -5.46
N GLN A 50 0.89 7.45 -5.78
CA GLN A 50 2.01 8.12 -6.43
C GLN A 50 2.73 8.99 -5.43
N PHE A 51 4.02 8.74 -5.26
CA PHE A 51 4.90 9.51 -4.40
C PHE A 51 5.76 10.44 -5.22
N THR A 52 5.83 11.69 -4.78
CA THR A 52 6.63 12.76 -5.40
C THR A 52 7.30 13.59 -4.32
N ASN A 53 8.23 14.46 -4.72
CA ASN A 53 8.96 15.32 -3.78
C ASN A 53 9.59 14.49 -2.64
N SER A 54 10.05 13.27 -2.94
CA SER A 54 10.71 12.42 -1.95
C SER A 54 12.19 12.80 -1.87
N ASN A 55 12.70 12.90 -0.65
CA ASN A 55 14.15 13.05 -0.42
C ASN A 55 14.83 11.76 0.02
N ASP A 56 14.25 10.60 -0.31
CA ASP A 56 14.89 9.31 -0.09
C ASP A 56 16.22 9.23 -0.86
N ALA A 57 17.33 9.36 -0.15
CA ALA A 57 18.68 9.38 -0.73
C ALA A 57 19.05 8.09 -1.48
N GLY A 58 18.34 6.98 -1.25
CA GLY A 58 18.52 5.73 -1.98
C GLY A 58 17.90 5.75 -3.37
N LEU A 59 16.95 6.65 -3.63
CA LEU A 59 16.22 6.74 -4.89
C LEU A 59 16.85 7.73 -5.88
N PRO A 60 16.68 7.51 -7.20
CA PRO A 60 17.09 8.51 -8.20
C PRO A 60 16.46 9.88 -7.91
N ASN A 61 17.30 10.92 -7.93
CA ASN A 61 16.96 12.32 -7.61
C ASN A 61 16.55 12.59 -6.15
N GLY A 62 16.67 11.60 -5.26
CA GLY A 62 16.36 11.72 -3.84
C GLY A 62 17.17 12.78 -3.09
N PRO A 63 18.51 12.84 -3.23
CA PRO A 63 19.31 13.88 -2.56
C PRO A 63 18.94 15.32 -2.95
N SER A 64 18.24 15.51 -4.08
CA SER A 64 17.71 16.81 -4.52
C SER A 64 16.26 17.05 -4.11
N GLY A 65 15.63 16.12 -3.38
CA GLY A 65 14.22 16.20 -2.97
C GLY A 65 13.23 15.95 -4.11
N LEU A 66 13.65 15.31 -5.20
CA LEU A 66 12.86 15.14 -6.42
C LEU A 66 12.61 13.68 -6.78
N ALA A 67 12.84 12.74 -5.86
CA ALA A 67 12.54 11.34 -6.12
C ALA A 67 11.03 11.14 -6.29
N THR A 68 10.69 10.23 -7.22
CA THR A 68 9.33 9.78 -7.47
C THR A 68 9.31 8.26 -7.49
N TYR A 69 8.21 7.68 -7.00
CA TYR A 69 7.98 6.24 -7.03
C TYR A 69 6.48 5.98 -6.87
N SER A 70 6.05 4.74 -7.13
CA SER A 70 4.65 4.37 -7.03
C SER A 70 4.45 3.12 -6.20
N GLN A 71 3.25 2.98 -5.67
CA GLN A 71 2.73 1.73 -5.13
C GLN A 71 1.41 1.40 -5.81
N GLU A 72 1.22 0.13 -6.12
CA GLU A 72 -0.04 -0.39 -6.61
C GLU A 72 -0.31 -1.72 -5.93
N GLY A 73 -1.55 -1.98 -5.56
CA GLY A 73 -1.86 -3.22 -4.87
C GLY A 73 -3.33 -3.48 -4.67
N SER A 74 -3.59 -4.59 -4.00
CA SER A 74 -4.91 -4.95 -3.52
C SER A 74 -4.85 -5.31 -2.05
N CYS A 75 -5.83 -4.82 -1.28
CA CYS A 75 -6.08 -5.25 0.08
C CYS A 75 -7.48 -5.85 0.19
N TRP A 76 -7.63 -6.84 1.06
CA TRP A 76 -8.88 -7.54 1.30
C TRP A 76 -9.41 -7.20 2.68
N TRP A 77 -10.51 -6.46 2.72
CA TRP A 77 -11.18 -6.08 3.96
C TRP A 77 -12.30 -7.08 4.27
N ALA A 78 -12.21 -7.78 5.40
CA ALA A 78 -13.28 -8.65 5.88
C ALA A 78 -14.28 -7.83 6.72
N PRO A 79 -15.51 -7.58 6.26
CA PRO A 79 -16.48 -6.75 7.00
C PRO A 79 -16.87 -7.35 8.35
N THR A 80 -16.93 -8.68 8.43
CA THR A 80 -17.26 -9.43 9.66
C THR A 80 -16.21 -9.22 10.75
N LEU A 81 -14.94 -9.07 10.38
CA LEU A 81 -13.82 -8.84 11.32
C LEU A 81 -13.43 -7.37 11.47
N LYS A 82 -13.98 -6.50 10.62
CA LYS A 82 -13.68 -5.06 10.54
C LYS A 82 -12.17 -4.78 10.44
N ARG A 83 -11.47 -5.53 9.59
CA ARG A 83 -10.03 -5.37 9.34
C ARG A 83 -9.59 -5.90 7.98
N MET A 84 -8.41 -5.47 7.53
CA MET A 84 -7.71 -6.11 6.42
C MET A 84 -7.21 -7.49 6.83
N ILE A 85 -7.48 -8.51 6.02
CA ILE A 85 -7.06 -9.89 6.25
C ILE A 85 -5.90 -10.31 5.34
N LYS A 86 -5.69 -9.57 4.25
CA LYS A 86 -4.64 -9.80 3.27
C LYS A 86 -4.33 -8.49 2.54
N CYS A 87 -3.08 -8.27 2.16
CA CYS A 87 -2.70 -7.27 1.16
C CYS A 87 -1.54 -7.79 0.32
N ASP A 88 -1.57 -7.45 -0.97
CA ASP A 88 -0.50 -7.66 -1.93
C ASP A 88 -0.21 -6.29 -2.56
N ILE A 89 1.02 -5.81 -2.39
CA ILE A 89 1.44 -4.45 -2.78
C ILE A 89 2.75 -4.57 -3.53
N ASP A 90 2.79 -4.00 -4.73
CA ASP A 90 4.00 -3.83 -5.50
C ASP A 90 4.40 -2.35 -5.47
N SER A 91 5.68 -2.11 -5.21
CA SER A 91 6.31 -0.80 -5.26
C SER A 91 7.17 -0.72 -6.50
N ASN A 92 7.09 0.39 -7.23
CA ASN A 92 7.96 0.67 -8.36
C ASN A 92 8.78 1.91 -8.05
N PHE A 93 10.04 1.68 -7.71
CA PHE A 93 11.01 2.71 -7.35
C PHE A 93 11.87 3.18 -8.55
N GLY A 94 11.58 2.71 -9.76
CA GLY A 94 12.39 2.96 -10.95
C GLY A 94 13.65 2.09 -11.03
N ALA A 95 14.40 2.23 -12.14
CA ALA A 95 15.46 1.31 -12.53
C ALA A 95 16.71 1.31 -11.63
N THR A 96 16.89 2.32 -10.78
CA THR A 96 18.10 2.49 -9.95
C THR A 96 17.82 2.35 -8.46
N ALA A 97 16.68 1.77 -8.08
CA ALA A 97 16.37 1.55 -6.68
C ALA A 97 17.33 0.54 -6.03
N PRO A 98 17.70 0.72 -4.74
CA PRO A 98 18.57 -0.20 -4.05
C PRO A 98 17.95 -1.60 -3.95
N ALA A 99 18.76 -2.65 -4.03
CA ALA A 99 18.29 -4.04 -3.95
C ALA A 99 17.62 -4.38 -2.60
N SER A 100 17.92 -3.61 -1.55
CA SER A 100 17.29 -3.73 -0.24
C SER A 100 15.83 -3.25 -0.22
N TYR A 101 15.38 -2.52 -1.24
CA TYR A 101 14.05 -1.95 -1.27
C TYR A 101 13.04 -3.06 -1.57
N ARG A 102 12.03 -3.15 -0.71
CA ARG A 102 10.98 -4.16 -0.86
C ARG A 102 10.08 -3.77 -2.03
N GLN A 103 10.36 -4.34 -3.19
CA GLN A 103 9.54 -4.16 -4.40
C GLN A 103 8.16 -4.83 -4.27
N ARG A 104 8.05 -5.88 -3.46
CA ARG A 104 6.79 -6.58 -3.21
C ARG A 104 6.57 -6.84 -1.73
N TYR A 105 5.41 -6.44 -1.25
CA TYR A 105 4.95 -6.65 0.11
C TYR A 105 3.67 -7.48 0.08
N ALA A 106 3.69 -8.64 0.73
CA ALA A 106 2.52 -9.47 0.94
C ALA A 106 2.31 -9.67 2.44
N MET A 107 1.07 -9.51 2.89
CA MET A 107 0.65 -9.85 4.25
C MET A 107 -0.61 -10.70 4.19
N SER A 108 -0.70 -11.65 5.12
CA SER A 108 -1.88 -12.50 5.29
C SER A 108 -2.08 -12.78 6.77
N MET A 109 -3.32 -12.67 7.23
CA MET A 109 -3.69 -12.95 8.62
C MET A 109 -3.58 -14.45 8.91
N THR A 110 -2.89 -14.80 10.00
CA THR A 110 -2.61 -16.20 10.37
C THR A 110 -3.46 -16.72 11.51
N ALA A 111 -3.98 -15.85 12.38
CA ALA A 111 -4.91 -16.20 13.44
C ALA A 111 -5.87 -15.04 13.77
N VAL A 112 -7.05 -15.37 14.28
CA VAL A 112 -7.96 -14.40 14.91
C VAL A 112 -7.88 -14.61 16.43
N VAL A 113 -7.49 -13.58 17.16
CA VAL A 113 -7.68 -13.54 18.61
C VAL A 113 -9.02 -12.85 18.85
N LEU A 114 -10.01 -13.60 19.29
CA LEU A 114 -11.28 -13.04 19.76
C LEU A 114 -11.07 -12.47 21.17
N PRO A 115 -11.64 -11.29 21.49
CA PRO A 115 -11.61 -10.75 22.84
C PRO A 115 -12.35 -11.64 23.85
#